data_AF-A0A453A053-F1
#
_entry.id   AF-A0A453A053-F1
#
_cell.length_a   1.000
_cell.length_b   1.000
_cell.length_c   1.000
_cell.angle_alpha   90.00
_cell.angle_beta   90.00
_cell.angle_gamma   90.00
#
_symmetry.space_group_name_H-M   'P 1'
#
loop_
_entity.id
_entity.type
_entity.pdbx_description
1 polymer ?
#
loop_
_entity_poly.entity_id
_entity_poly.type
_entity_poly.pdbx_seq_one_letter_code
_entity_poly.pdbx_strand_id
1 'polypeptide(L)'
;MPMPPPLRHLLPLLLAAAAASTAAAFVLEEATVESIHRAFAGGELTSRGLVELYLRRIASLDPALHAVVEIDAAGALAAADRADAARLELDGAALPPLHGIPVLIKDNIAAAGDGSGRLNATAGSLALVGSRPARDAGVVERLRRAGAVVLGTASLSEWCNFRAPGIPAGWSPRAGQGINPYVPSATPCASSSGSAIAAAANMVAVTIGTETDGSIMCPSSFNSVVGIKPTVGLTSRAGVIIISPRMDTIGTVSDAVHVLEAMVGYDPRDAEATRMASRYIPKGGYGQFLNIDGLRGKRVGILRKDFFRFAPGSIQEKVFRDHFNTMR
;
A
#
# COMPACT_ATOMS: atom_id res chain seq x y z
N MET A 1 -43.57 11.86 -73.58
CA MET A 1 -43.53 10.81 -72.54
C MET A 1 -43.09 9.50 -73.20
N PRO A 2 -42.23 8.66 -72.59
CA PRO A 2 -41.33 8.92 -71.46
C PRO A 2 -39.87 8.45 -71.70
N MET A 3 -38.91 9.24 -71.22
CA MET A 3 -37.54 8.82 -70.89
C MET A 3 -37.50 8.22 -69.48
N PRO A 4 -36.67 7.19 -69.24
CA PRO A 4 -35.83 7.18 -68.02
C PRO A 4 -34.49 6.41 -68.20
N PRO A 5 -33.58 6.36 -67.20
CA PRO A 5 -33.06 7.40 -66.29
C PRO A 5 -31.49 7.43 -66.32
N PRO A 6 -30.78 8.26 -65.53
CA PRO A 6 -29.38 8.61 -65.78
C PRO A 6 -28.36 7.65 -65.15
N LEU A 7 -27.19 7.54 -65.78
CA LEU A 7 -25.98 6.91 -65.22
C LEU A 7 -25.60 7.60 -63.91
N ARG A 8 -25.69 6.87 -62.80
CA ARG A 8 -25.07 7.27 -61.52
C ARG A 8 -23.60 6.84 -61.53
N HIS A 9 -22.72 7.83 -61.48
CA HIS A 9 -21.31 7.64 -61.16
C HIS A 9 -21.18 7.03 -59.76
N LEU A 10 -20.69 5.79 -59.67
CA LEU A 10 -20.26 5.18 -58.42
C LEU A 10 -18.82 5.64 -58.14
N LEU A 11 -18.68 6.62 -57.25
CA LEU A 11 -17.41 6.93 -56.58
C LEU A 11 -17.09 5.76 -55.63
N PRO A 12 -15.91 5.12 -55.67
CA PRO A 12 -15.52 4.23 -54.59
C PRO A 12 -15.13 5.09 -53.37
N LEU A 13 -15.95 5.04 -52.33
CA LEU A 13 -15.62 5.56 -51.01
C LEU A 13 -14.52 4.64 -50.43
N LEU A 14 -13.27 5.04 -50.54
CA LEU A 14 -12.17 4.44 -49.77
C LEU A 14 -12.40 4.79 -48.30
N LEU A 15 -13.07 3.90 -47.56
CA LEU A 15 -13.00 3.90 -46.10
C LEU A 15 -11.57 3.49 -45.72
N ALA A 16 -10.76 4.48 -45.37
CA ALA A 16 -9.58 4.24 -44.55
C ALA A 16 -10.07 3.70 -43.20
N ALA A 17 -9.96 2.39 -42.99
CA ALA A 17 -10.09 1.80 -41.67
C ALA A 17 -8.92 2.31 -40.83
N ALA A 18 -9.17 3.36 -40.05
CA ALA A 18 -8.29 3.72 -38.96
C ALA A 18 -8.30 2.54 -37.99
N ALA A 19 -7.20 1.77 -37.99
CA ALA A 19 -6.92 0.82 -36.93
C ALA A 19 -6.73 1.64 -35.65
N ALA A 20 -7.83 1.87 -34.93
CA ALA A 20 -7.75 2.27 -33.54
C ALA A 20 -7.08 1.10 -32.81
N SER A 21 -5.77 1.22 -32.58
CA SER A 21 -5.08 0.45 -31.57
C SER A 21 -5.80 0.75 -30.26
N THR A 22 -6.70 -0.14 -29.86
CA THR A 22 -7.21 -0.13 -28.49
C THR A 22 -6.02 -0.49 -27.62
N ALA A 23 -5.34 0.52 -27.08
CA ALA A 23 -4.44 0.32 -25.97
C ALA A 23 -5.24 -0.47 -24.92
N ALA A 24 -4.75 -1.66 -24.56
CA ALA A 24 -5.41 -2.46 -23.53
C ALA A 24 -5.54 -1.58 -22.29
N ALA A 25 -6.76 -1.50 -21.72
CA ALA A 25 -6.98 -0.74 -20.51
C ALA A 25 -6.11 -1.31 -19.39
N PHE A 26 -5.39 -0.45 -18.66
CA PHE A 26 -4.59 -0.87 -17.51
C PHE A 26 -5.46 -1.59 -16.48
N VAL A 27 -5.03 -2.77 -16.05
CA VAL A 27 -5.72 -3.58 -15.03
C VAL A 27 -5.20 -3.19 -13.65
N LEU A 28 -6.11 -2.75 -12.78
CA LEU A 28 -5.77 -2.27 -11.45
C LEU A 28 -5.59 -3.42 -10.44
N GLU A 29 -6.40 -4.46 -10.59
CA GLU A 29 -6.38 -5.65 -9.73
C GLU A 29 -5.02 -6.35 -9.80
N GLU A 30 -4.41 -6.57 -8.63
CA GLU A 30 -3.11 -7.24 -8.45
C GLU A 30 -1.95 -6.53 -9.16
N ALA A 31 -2.10 -5.25 -9.50
CA ALA A 31 -1.05 -4.47 -10.12
C ALA A 31 0.11 -4.20 -9.16
N THR A 32 1.28 -4.73 -9.50
CA THR A 32 2.55 -4.44 -8.80
C THR A 32 3.08 -3.04 -9.15
N VAL A 33 3.91 -2.47 -8.27
CA VAL A 33 4.69 -1.25 -8.52
C VAL A 33 5.46 -1.34 -9.85
N GLU A 34 6.05 -2.50 -10.16
CA GLU A 34 6.77 -2.70 -11.41
C GLU A 34 5.84 -2.63 -12.64
N SER A 35 4.67 -3.27 -12.61
CA SER A 35 3.69 -3.16 -13.71
C SER A 35 3.15 -1.75 -13.87
N ILE A 36 2.95 -1.02 -12.76
CA ILE A 36 2.53 0.39 -12.79
C ILE A 36 3.60 1.25 -13.45
N HIS A 37 4.87 1.08 -13.06
CA HIS A 37 5.99 1.81 -13.65
C HIS A 37 6.17 1.51 -15.14
N ARG A 38 5.97 0.25 -15.56
CA ARG A 38 5.95 -0.11 -16.99
C ARG A 38 4.83 0.61 -17.74
N ALA A 39 3.62 0.67 -17.17
CA ALA A 39 2.50 1.39 -17.77
C ALA A 39 2.76 2.90 -17.85
N PHE A 40 3.41 3.49 -16.84
CA PHE A 40 3.85 4.89 -16.89
C PHE A 40 4.89 5.12 -17.99
N ALA A 41 5.89 4.26 -18.10
CA ALA A 41 6.93 4.37 -19.12
C ALA A 41 6.39 4.20 -20.55
N GLY A 42 5.42 3.30 -20.74
CA GLY A 42 4.74 3.09 -22.03
C GLY A 42 3.71 4.16 -22.41
N GLY A 43 3.39 5.09 -21.50
CA GLY A 43 2.36 6.12 -21.72
C GLY A 43 0.93 5.56 -21.66
N GLU A 44 0.75 4.32 -21.24
CA GLU A 44 -0.55 3.65 -21.08
C GLU A 44 -1.32 4.19 -19.86
N LEU A 45 -0.59 4.69 -18.86
CA LEU A 45 -1.12 5.19 -17.61
C LEU A 45 -0.34 6.42 -17.16
N THR A 46 -1.02 7.36 -16.50
CA THR A 46 -0.41 8.50 -15.80
C THR A 46 -0.56 8.30 -14.29
N SER A 47 0.31 8.93 -13.50
CA SER A 47 0.16 8.92 -12.04
C SER A 47 -1.19 9.50 -11.63
N ARG A 48 -1.62 10.58 -12.29
CA ARG A 48 -2.95 11.17 -12.08
C ARG A 48 -4.06 10.16 -12.37
N GLY A 49 -3.99 9.48 -13.52
CA GLY A 49 -4.98 8.47 -13.91
C GLY A 49 -5.05 7.31 -12.93
N LEU A 50 -3.90 6.87 -12.39
CA LEU A 50 -3.83 5.85 -11.36
C LEU A 50 -4.48 6.32 -10.04
N VAL A 51 -4.21 7.55 -9.59
CA VAL A 51 -4.88 8.12 -8.41
C VAL A 51 -6.39 8.16 -8.61
N GLU A 52 -6.86 8.62 -9.77
CA GLU A 52 -8.30 8.66 -10.08
C GLU A 52 -8.94 7.27 -10.10
N LEU A 53 -8.24 6.24 -10.58
CA LEU A 53 -8.68 4.85 -10.52
C LEU A 53 -8.85 4.36 -9.08
N TYR A 54 -7.86 4.61 -8.21
CA TYR A 54 -7.96 4.23 -6.80
C TYR A 54 -9.02 5.02 -6.04
N LEU A 55 -9.17 6.33 -6.29
CA LEU A 55 -10.24 7.14 -5.69
C LEU A 55 -11.63 6.58 -6.02
N ARG A 56 -11.88 6.20 -7.28
CA ARG A 56 -13.14 5.55 -7.69
C ARG A 56 -13.35 4.22 -6.97
N ARG A 57 -12.30 3.41 -6.85
CA ARG A 57 -12.38 2.11 -6.20
C ARG A 57 -12.65 2.21 -4.70
N ILE A 58 -11.97 3.13 -4.01
CA ILE A 58 -12.22 3.45 -2.60
C ILE A 58 -13.68 3.87 -2.42
N ALA A 59 -14.17 4.80 -3.26
CA ALA A 59 -15.56 5.25 -3.18
C ALA A 59 -16.58 4.10 -3.36
N SER A 60 -16.26 3.08 -4.17
CA SER A 60 -17.13 1.92 -4.38
C SER A 60 -17.10 0.86 -3.28
N LEU A 61 -15.94 0.64 -2.65
CA LEU A 61 -15.73 -0.52 -1.76
C LEU A 61 -15.69 -0.13 -0.28
N ASP A 62 -15.12 1.03 0.03
CA ASP A 62 -14.88 1.44 1.42
C ASP A 62 -16.15 1.65 2.26
N PRO A 63 -17.31 2.08 1.71
CA PRO A 63 -18.56 2.11 2.47
C PRO A 63 -18.97 0.75 3.07
N ALA A 64 -18.50 -0.36 2.50
CA ALA A 64 -18.73 -1.71 3.02
C ALA A 64 -17.54 -2.26 3.81
N LEU A 65 -16.32 -1.80 3.51
CA LEU A 65 -15.08 -2.38 4.06
C LEU A 65 -14.49 -1.58 5.23
N HIS A 66 -14.77 -0.28 5.34
CA HIS A 66 -14.27 0.61 6.40
C HIS A 66 -12.74 0.54 6.58
N ALA A 67 -12.02 0.48 5.48
CA ALA A 67 -10.56 0.38 5.44
C ALA A 67 -9.86 1.73 5.44
N VAL A 68 -10.55 2.79 4.99
CA VAL A 68 -10.01 4.14 4.84
C VAL A 68 -10.68 5.07 5.85
N VAL A 69 -9.89 5.94 6.49
CA VAL A 69 -10.43 6.93 7.44
C VAL A 69 -10.59 8.29 6.80
N GLU A 70 -9.62 8.70 6.00
CA GLU A 70 -9.57 10.03 5.38
C GLU A 70 -8.78 9.99 4.07
N ILE A 71 -9.22 10.78 3.10
CA ILE A 71 -8.58 10.91 1.78
C ILE A 71 -8.24 12.38 1.55
N ASP A 72 -7.01 12.63 1.08
CA ASP A 72 -6.58 13.94 0.59
C ASP A 72 -6.62 13.94 -0.95
N ALA A 73 -7.83 13.92 -1.52
CA ALA A 73 -8.00 13.76 -2.97
C ALA A 73 -7.34 14.90 -3.76
N ALA A 74 -7.48 16.14 -3.28
CA ALA A 74 -6.91 17.30 -3.92
C ALA A 74 -5.37 17.27 -3.88
N GLY A 75 -4.79 16.99 -2.71
CA GLY A 75 -3.34 16.90 -2.57
C GLY A 75 -2.74 15.71 -3.29
N ALA A 76 -3.44 14.57 -3.30
CA ALA A 76 -3.02 13.38 -4.05
C ALA A 76 -3.01 13.63 -5.56
N LEU A 77 -4.05 14.26 -6.12
CA LEU A 77 -4.11 14.61 -7.55
C LEU A 77 -3.03 15.63 -7.91
N ALA A 78 -2.82 16.66 -7.09
CA ALA A 78 -1.77 17.65 -7.33
C ALA A 78 -0.36 17.04 -7.25
N ALA A 79 -0.13 16.10 -6.33
CA ALA A 79 1.14 15.37 -6.24
C ALA A 79 1.36 14.45 -7.44
N ALA A 80 0.30 13.80 -7.92
CA ALA A 80 0.34 12.95 -9.11
C ALA A 80 0.61 13.76 -10.39
N ASP A 81 -0.02 14.93 -10.55
CA ASP A 81 0.24 15.84 -11.67
C ASP A 81 1.71 16.28 -11.71
N ARG A 82 2.30 16.59 -10.54
CA ARG A 82 3.74 16.90 -10.43
C ARG A 82 4.63 15.71 -10.76
N ALA A 83 4.23 14.50 -10.36
CA ALA A 83 4.96 13.29 -10.72
C ALA A 83 4.93 13.05 -12.24
N ASP A 84 3.79 13.25 -12.89
CA ASP A 84 3.67 13.14 -14.34
C ASP A 84 4.50 14.21 -15.06
N ALA A 85 4.47 15.47 -14.61
CA ALA A 85 5.30 16.55 -15.17
C ALA A 85 6.80 16.24 -15.03
N ALA A 86 7.25 15.87 -13.83
CA ALA A 86 8.65 15.53 -13.58
C ALA A 86 9.13 14.37 -14.46
N ARG A 87 8.27 13.38 -14.74
CA ARG A 87 8.61 12.25 -15.64
C ARG A 87 8.91 12.71 -17.07
N LEU A 88 8.22 13.74 -17.56
CA LEU A 88 8.44 14.29 -18.91
C LEU A 88 9.75 15.09 -19.03
N GLU A 89 10.23 15.65 -17.93
CA GLU A 89 11.44 16.50 -17.89
C GLU A 89 12.75 15.70 -17.82
N LEU A 90 12.69 14.39 -17.58
CA LEU A 90 13.87 13.66 -17.08
C LEU A 90 14.89 13.18 -18.10
N ASP A 91 14.74 13.38 -19.42
CA ASP A 91 15.74 13.04 -20.47
C ASP A 91 16.57 11.75 -20.21
N GLY A 92 15.90 10.66 -19.79
CA GLY A 92 16.54 9.37 -19.49
C GLY A 92 17.13 9.18 -18.08
N ALA A 93 17.00 10.15 -17.18
CA ALA A 93 17.35 9.99 -15.76
C ALA A 93 16.40 9.02 -15.04
N ALA A 94 16.95 8.25 -14.10
CA ALA A 94 16.19 7.26 -13.34
C ALA A 94 15.18 7.93 -12.39
N LEU A 95 13.95 7.46 -12.42
CA LEU A 95 12.90 7.89 -11.51
C LEU A 95 13.12 7.33 -10.10
N PRO A 96 12.67 8.04 -9.05
CA PRO A 96 12.58 7.49 -7.70
C PRO A 96 11.79 6.15 -7.68
N PRO A 97 12.12 5.20 -6.78
CA PRO A 97 11.52 3.86 -6.79
C PRO A 97 10.00 3.79 -6.54
N LEU A 98 9.39 4.84 -5.99
CA LEU A 98 7.94 4.93 -5.78
C LEU A 98 7.33 6.11 -6.55
N HIS A 99 8.01 6.59 -7.61
CA HIS A 99 7.56 7.74 -8.37
C HIS A 99 6.12 7.59 -8.87
N GLY A 100 5.25 8.49 -8.44
CA GLY A 100 3.84 8.53 -8.82
C GLY A 100 2.99 7.39 -8.23
N ILE A 101 3.53 6.56 -7.33
CA ILE A 101 2.82 5.42 -6.72
C ILE A 101 1.95 5.89 -5.55
N PRO A 102 0.62 5.66 -5.57
CA PRO A 102 -0.26 6.00 -4.46
C PRO A 102 -0.05 5.11 -3.24
N VAL A 103 -0.06 5.72 -2.05
CA VAL A 103 0.10 5.01 -0.76
C VAL A 103 -0.96 5.44 0.26
N LEU A 104 -1.54 4.47 0.98
CA LEU A 104 -2.26 4.74 2.23
C LEU A 104 -1.36 4.48 3.43
N ILE A 105 -1.39 5.38 4.40
CA ILE A 105 -0.65 5.22 5.67
C ILE A 105 -1.61 4.97 6.81
N LYS A 106 -1.27 4.10 7.77
CA LYS A 106 -2.12 3.91 8.95
C LYS A 106 -2.36 5.22 9.71
N ASP A 107 -3.58 5.45 10.19
CA ASP A 107 -4.03 6.72 10.81
C ASP A 107 -3.37 7.05 12.17
N ASN A 108 -2.37 6.28 12.62
CA ASN A 108 -1.48 6.65 13.72
C ASN A 108 -0.15 7.28 13.25
N ILE A 109 0.03 7.49 11.94
CA ILE A 109 1.21 8.05 11.31
C ILE A 109 0.90 9.48 10.85
N ALA A 110 1.70 10.46 11.27
CA ALA A 110 1.54 11.85 10.85
C ALA A 110 1.85 12.05 9.36
N ALA A 111 0.91 12.67 8.64
CA ALA A 111 1.14 13.29 7.34
C ALA A 111 0.53 14.69 7.33
N ALA A 112 1.39 15.70 7.48
CA ALA A 112 0.99 17.10 7.45
C ALA A 112 0.61 17.59 6.04
N GLY A 113 0.99 16.84 5.00
CA GLY A 113 0.75 17.21 3.61
C GLY A 113 1.79 18.19 3.06
N ASP A 114 1.61 18.60 1.81
CA ASP A 114 2.49 19.53 1.09
C ASP A 114 1.95 20.98 1.06
N GLY A 115 0.90 21.26 1.83
CA GLY A 115 0.21 22.55 1.87
C GLY A 115 -1.12 22.59 1.12
N SER A 116 -1.48 21.55 0.34
CA SER A 116 -2.73 21.48 -0.43
C SER A 116 -3.89 20.71 0.25
N GLY A 117 -3.57 19.92 1.28
CA GLY A 117 -4.49 19.19 2.16
C GLY A 117 -3.73 18.70 3.39
N ARG A 118 -4.39 18.53 4.54
CA ARG A 118 -3.75 18.04 5.78
C ARG A 118 -4.53 16.87 6.34
N LEU A 119 -3.93 15.68 6.30
CA LEU A 119 -4.49 14.48 6.91
C LEU A 119 -4.38 14.58 8.44
N ASN A 120 -5.34 14.00 9.15
CA ASN A 120 -5.23 13.83 10.59
C ASN A 120 -4.35 12.61 10.92
N ALA A 121 -3.86 12.53 12.15
CA ALA A 121 -3.30 11.29 12.71
C ALA A 121 -4.00 11.03 14.05
N THR A 122 -5.12 10.32 13.99
CA THR A 122 -6.05 10.22 15.13
C THR A 122 -5.92 8.92 15.92
N ALA A 123 -5.16 7.95 15.41
CA ALA A 123 -5.16 6.58 15.93
C ALA A 123 -6.58 6.01 16.09
N GLY A 124 -7.51 6.41 15.20
CA GLY A 124 -8.92 6.04 15.23
C GLY A 124 -9.77 6.75 16.30
N SER A 125 -9.19 7.61 17.13
CA SER A 125 -9.87 8.28 18.24
C SER A 125 -10.54 9.58 17.81
N LEU A 126 -11.81 9.78 18.22
CA LEU A 126 -12.51 11.05 18.01
C LEU A 126 -11.86 12.22 18.76
N ALA A 127 -11.10 11.94 19.83
CA ALA A 127 -10.43 12.98 20.63
C ALA A 127 -9.33 13.73 19.85
N LEU A 128 -8.81 13.13 18.78
CA LEU A 128 -7.76 13.71 17.95
C LEU A 128 -8.29 14.23 16.60
N VAL A 129 -9.60 14.16 16.35
CA VAL A 129 -10.18 14.74 15.13
C VAL A 129 -9.97 16.26 15.14
N GLY A 130 -9.39 16.79 14.07
CA GLY A 130 -8.98 18.18 13.97
C GLY A 130 -7.57 18.46 14.51
N SER A 131 -6.94 17.47 15.18
CA SER A 131 -5.51 17.54 15.52
C SER A 131 -4.69 17.33 14.26
N ARG A 132 -4.17 18.43 13.72
CA ARG A 132 -3.39 18.44 12.49
C ARG A 132 -1.91 18.33 12.81
N PRO A 133 -1.19 17.30 12.32
CA PRO A 133 0.25 17.22 12.51
C PRO A 133 0.95 18.46 11.97
N ALA A 134 1.94 18.96 12.71
CA ALA A 134 2.73 20.11 12.28
C ALA A 134 3.74 19.76 11.17
N ARG A 135 4.06 18.47 11.01
CA ARG A 135 5.02 17.94 10.05
C ARG A 135 4.75 16.47 9.76
N ASP A 136 5.30 15.99 8.65
CA ASP A 136 5.29 14.58 8.29
C ASP A 136 6.11 13.73 9.28
N ALA A 137 5.65 12.49 9.48
CA ALA A 137 6.43 11.45 10.11
C ALA A 137 7.70 11.16 9.29
N GLY A 138 8.75 10.66 9.95
CA GLY A 138 10.02 10.40 9.27
C GLY A 138 9.93 9.38 8.14
N VAL A 139 8.99 8.43 8.22
CA VAL A 139 8.69 7.50 7.13
C VAL A 139 7.93 8.17 5.98
N VAL A 140 7.02 9.11 6.27
CA VAL A 140 6.23 9.81 5.25
C VAL A 140 7.13 10.76 4.44
N GLU A 141 8.04 11.49 5.10
CA GLU A 141 9.02 12.33 4.40
C GLU A 141 9.87 11.51 3.42
N ARG A 142 10.24 10.28 3.80
CA ARG A 142 11.01 9.38 2.93
C ARG A 142 10.18 8.84 1.77
N LEU A 143 8.94 8.44 2.01
CA LEU A 143 8.01 8.00 0.96
C LEU A 143 7.82 9.11 -0.08
N ARG A 144 7.59 10.35 0.36
CA ARG A 144 7.49 11.52 -0.54
C ARG A 144 8.77 11.77 -1.32
N ARG A 145 9.94 11.66 -0.68
CA ARG A 145 11.25 11.76 -1.37
C ARG A 145 11.47 10.64 -2.38
N ALA A 146 10.92 9.45 -2.12
CA ALA A 146 10.89 8.34 -3.07
C ALA A 146 9.83 8.52 -4.17
N GLY A 147 9.13 9.66 -4.21
CA GLY A 147 8.15 10.02 -5.23
C GLY A 147 6.74 9.48 -5.01
N ALA A 148 6.46 8.89 -3.84
CA ALA A 148 5.14 8.33 -3.53
C ALA A 148 4.09 9.44 -3.34
N VAL A 149 2.87 9.14 -3.80
CA VAL A 149 1.69 10.00 -3.64
C VAL A 149 0.91 9.53 -2.41
N VAL A 150 1.00 10.28 -1.31
CA VAL A 150 0.21 9.97 -0.10
C VAL A 150 -1.26 10.27 -0.36
N LEU A 151 -2.07 9.21 -0.50
CA LEU A 151 -3.48 9.29 -0.88
C LEU A 151 -4.38 9.64 0.30
N GLY A 152 -4.04 9.15 1.50
CA GLY A 152 -4.90 9.24 2.67
C GLY A 152 -4.45 8.34 3.80
N THR A 153 -5.33 8.16 4.79
CA THR A 153 -5.09 7.32 5.96
C THR A 153 -5.96 6.06 5.98
N ALA A 154 -5.34 4.94 6.32
CA ALA A 154 -6.00 3.65 6.52
C ALA A 154 -6.45 3.48 7.98
N SER A 155 -7.58 2.78 8.16
CA SER A 155 -8.21 2.51 9.45
C SER A 155 -7.39 1.55 10.32
N LEU A 156 -7.70 1.56 11.61
CA LEU A 156 -7.03 0.74 12.61
C LEU A 156 -7.97 0.41 13.77
N SER A 157 -7.58 -0.60 14.56
CA SER A 157 -8.07 -0.70 15.94
C SER A 157 -7.66 0.54 16.73
N GLU A 158 -8.62 1.17 17.40
CA GLU A 158 -8.41 2.42 18.15
C GLU A 158 -7.21 2.32 19.11
N TRP A 159 -6.37 3.36 19.15
CA TRP A 159 -5.12 3.41 19.93
C TRP A 159 -4.22 2.20 19.70
N CYS A 160 -4.13 1.75 18.44
CA CYS A 160 -3.35 0.59 18.03
C CYS A 160 -3.70 -0.69 18.82
N ASN A 161 -4.99 -0.85 19.19
CA ASN A 161 -5.51 -1.95 20.02
C ASN A 161 -5.03 -1.94 21.48
N PHE A 162 -4.57 -0.78 21.99
CA PHE A 162 -4.06 -0.63 23.37
C PHE A 162 -4.96 0.23 24.26
N ARG A 163 -6.25 0.37 23.90
CA ARG A 163 -7.22 1.12 24.71
C ARG A 163 -7.82 0.30 25.85
N ALA A 164 -8.30 -0.90 25.57
CA ALA A 164 -8.94 -1.79 26.54
C ALA A 164 -9.01 -3.23 26.00
N PRO A 165 -9.08 -4.26 26.86
CA PRO A 165 -9.36 -5.61 26.44
C PRO A 165 -10.77 -5.73 25.83
N GLY A 166 -10.96 -6.68 24.91
CA GLY A 166 -12.27 -7.01 24.33
C GLY A 166 -12.78 -6.03 23.27
N ILE A 167 -12.00 -5.02 22.89
CA ILE A 167 -12.34 -4.18 21.73
C ILE A 167 -12.22 -5.03 20.46
N PRO A 168 -13.23 -5.02 19.57
CA PRO A 168 -13.15 -5.74 18.30
C PRO A 168 -11.94 -5.30 17.46
N ALA A 169 -11.22 -6.28 16.91
CA ALA A 169 -10.13 -6.02 15.98
C ALA A 169 -10.65 -5.31 14.71
N GLY A 170 -9.97 -4.23 14.31
CA GLY A 170 -10.37 -3.37 13.20
C GLY A 170 -11.44 -2.32 13.52
N TRP A 171 -11.87 -2.20 14.78
CA TRP A 171 -12.83 -1.17 15.18
C TRP A 171 -12.17 0.10 15.69
N SER A 172 -12.70 1.26 15.25
CA SER A 172 -12.49 2.54 15.92
C SER A 172 -13.73 3.42 15.84
N PRO A 173 -13.95 4.35 16.78
CA PRO A 173 -15.12 5.23 16.73
C PRO A 173 -15.08 6.17 15.52
N ARG A 174 -13.91 6.48 14.96
CA ARG A 174 -13.78 7.34 13.78
C ARG A 174 -14.08 6.61 12.46
N ALA A 175 -13.61 5.37 12.30
CA ALA A 175 -13.70 4.63 11.04
C ALA A 175 -14.84 3.60 10.99
N GLY A 176 -15.41 3.22 12.14
CA GLY A 176 -16.32 2.09 12.25
C GLY A 176 -15.56 0.76 12.37
N GLN A 177 -16.23 -0.34 11.99
CA GLN A 177 -15.69 -1.69 12.03
C GLN A 177 -15.12 -2.07 10.66
N GLY A 178 -13.80 -2.26 10.58
CA GLY A 178 -13.17 -2.83 9.39
C GLY A 178 -13.69 -4.24 9.10
N ILE A 179 -13.98 -4.52 7.82
CA ILE A 179 -14.53 -5.80 7.36
C ILE A 179 -13.49 -6.52 6.51
N ASN A 180 -13.28 -7.81 6.77
CA ASN A 180 -12.39 -8.64 5.97
C ASN A 180 -12.99 -8.85 4.56
N PRO A 181 -12.26 -8.54 3.47
CA PRO A 181 -12.82 -8.56 2.12
C PRO A 181 -13.07 -9.98 1.57
N TYR A 182 -12.46 -11.01 2.16
CA TYR A 182 -12.67 -12.41 1.76
C TYR A 182 -13.88 -13.04 2.46
N VAL A 183 -14.04 -12.76 3.76
CA VAL A 183 -15.12 -13.31 4.58
C VAL A 183 -15.62 -12.22 5.53
N PRO A 184 -16.76 -11.55 5.26
CA PRO A 184 -17.21 -10.41 6.06
C PRO A 184 -17.43 -10.68 7.55
N SER A 185 -17.73 -11.93 7.92
CA SER A 185 -17.89 -12.36 9.32
C SER A 185 -16.57 -12.71 10.02
N ALA A 186 -15.45 -12.78 9.28
CA ALA A 186 -14.14 -13.03 9.85
C ALA A 186 -13.51 -11.73 10.35
N THR A 187 -12.62 -11.87 11.35
CA THR A 187 -11.85 -10.72 11.80
C THR A 187 -10.85 -10.27 10.73
N PRO A 188 -10.64 -8.95 10.53
CA PRO A 188 -9.52 -8.45 9.74
C PRO A 188 -8.19 -8.48 10.52
N CYS A 189 -8.19 -9.00 11.76
CA CYS A 189 -7.17 -8.81 12.78
C CYS A 189 -6.85 -7.32 13.01
N ALA A 190 -5.78 -7.02 13.76
CA ALA A 190 -5.48 -5.72 14.32
C ALA A 190 -3.97 -5.56 14.52
N SER A 191 -3.45 -4.34 14.68
CA SER A 191 -4.18 -3.07 14.59
C SER A 191 -4.10 -2.39 13.23
N SER A 192 -3.22 -2.78 12.31
CA SER A 192 -3.15 -2.19 10.95
C SER A 192 -4.22 -2.77 10.01
N SER A 193 -5.47 -2.85 10.48
CA SER A 193 -6.57 -3.54 9.82
C SER A 193 -6.92 -2.91 8.48
N GLY A 194 -7.10 -1.59 8.44
CA GLY A 194 -7.41 -0.87 7.19
C GLY A 194 -6.31 -0.98 6.16
N SER A 195 -5.03 -0.96 6.56
CA SER A 195 -3.91 -1.15 5.64
C SER A 195 -3.95 -2.52 4.95
N ALA A 196 -4.33 -3.58 5.68
CA ALA A 196 -4.43 -4.92 5.11
C ALA A 196 -5.71 -5.11 4.28
N ILE A 197 -6.85 -4.58 4.74
CA ILE A 197 -8.11 -4.62 3.97
C ILE A 197 -7.95 -3.85 2.65
N ALA A 198 -7.36 -2.65 2.69
CA ALA A 198 -7.17 -1.81 1.51
C ALA A 198 -6.20 -2.44 0.50
N ALA A 199 -5.12 -3.08 0.96
CA ALA A 199 -4.24 -3.85 0.09
C ALA A 199 -4.99 -5.03 -0.56
N ALA A 200 -5.67 -5.84 0.26
CA ALA A 200 -6.39 -7.03 -0.22
C ALA A 200 -7.54 -6.73 -1.19
N ALA A 201 -8.19 -5.58 -1.04
CA ALA A 201 -9.27 -5.14 -1.91
C ALA A 201 -8.78 -4.31 -3.12
N ASN A 202 -7.45 -4.18 -3.32
CA ASN A 202 -6.82 -3.37 -4.36
C ASN A 202 -7.26 -1.89 -4.32
N MET A 203 -7.50 -1.32 -3.13
CA MET A 203 -7.96 0.06 -2.97
C MET A 203 -6.82 1.09 -3.05
N VAL A 204 -5.56 0.64 -3.01
CA VAL A 204 -4.37 1.46 -3.24
C VAL A 204 -3.21 0.54 -3.63
N ALA A 205 -2.19 1.05 -4.32
CA ALA A 205 -1.04 0.25 -4.77
C ALA A 205 -0.26 -0.32 -3.57
N VAL A 206 0.03 0.51 -2.56
CA VAL A 206 0.78 0.08 -1.38
C VAL A 206 0.22 0.68 -0.10
N THR A 207 0.39 -0.04 1.01
CA THR A 207 -0.07 0.40 2.34
C THR A 207 1.02 0.27 3.40
N ILE A 208 0.98 1.19 4.35
CA ILE A 208 1.90 1.24 5.50
C ILE A 208 1.16 0.86 6.78
N GLY A 209 1.79 0.04 7.60
CA GLY A 209 1.30 -0.35 8.92
C GLY A 209 2.31 -0.07 10.04
N THR A 210 1.87 -0.27 11.27
CA THR A 210 2.74 -0.22 12.45
C THR A 210 2.55 -1.46 13.30
N GLU A 211 3.64 -1.96 13.89
CA GLU A 211 3.59 -3.11 14.75
C GLU A 211 4.37 -2.91 16.05
N THR A 212 3.66 -3.14 17.15
CA THR A 212 4.19 -3.38 18.49
C THR A 212 4.31 -4.89 18.72
N ASP A 213 3.19 -5.60 18.54
CA ASP A 213 3.09 -7.06 18.60
C ASP A 213 1.96 -7.50 17.63
N GLY A 214 2.32 -8.21 16.57
CA GLY A 214 1.40 -8.75 15.56
C GLY A 214 0.65 -7.74 14.68
N SER A 215 0.75 -6.43 14.95
CA SER A 215 -0.10 -5.41 14.33
C SER A 215 0.12 -5.12 12.84
N ILE A 216 1.14 -5.69 12.21
CA ILE A 216 1.35 -5.79 10.75
C ILE A 216 1.15 -7.25 10.32
N MET A 217 1.83 -8.19 10.97
CA MET A 217 1.85 -9.61 10.56
C MET A 217 0.48 -10.27 10.65
N CYS A 218 -0.27 -10.02 11.72
CA CYS A 218 -1.60 -10.59 11.92
C CYS A 218 -2.62 -10.08 10.89
N PRO A 219 -2.86 -8.76 10.72
CA PRO A 219 -3.80 -8.30 9.71
C PRO A 219 -3.37 -8.68 8.30
N SER A 220 -2.06 -8.73 8.01
CA SER A 220 -1.58 -9.20 6.71
C SER A 220 -1.95 -10.68 6.47
N SER A 221 -1.72 -11.54 7.45
CA SER A 221 -2.09 -12.96 7.37
C SER A 221 -3.59 -13.19 7.26
N PHE A 222 -4.42 -12.41 7.96
CA PHE A 222 -5.87 -12.58 7.97
C PHE A 222 -6.55 -12.04 6.70
N ASN A 223 -5.91 -11.11 5.99
CA ASN A 223 -6.41 -10.54 4.74
C ASN A 223 -5.57 -10.99 3.53
N SER A 224 -4.80 -12.07 3.64
CA SER A 224 -4.07 -12.70 2.53
C SER A 224 -3.11 -11.75 1.77
N VAL A 225 -2.39 -10.89 2.49
CA VAL A 225 -1.40 -9.95 1.91
C VAL A 225 -0.04 -10.08 2.61
N VAL A 226 1.01 -9.52 2.00
CA VAL A 226 2.40 -9.64 2.49
C VAL A 226 2.73 -8.56 3.51
N GLY A 227 2.86 -8.92 4.78
CA GLY A 227 3.34 -8.03 5.84
C GLY A 227 4.84 -8.16 6.08
N ILE A 228 5.57 -7.05 6.15
CA ILE A 228 6.94 -7.01 6.71
C ILE A 228 6.95 -6.12 7.94
N LYS A 229 7.22 -6.74 9.09
CA LYS A 229 7.64 -6.07 10.32
C LYS A 229 9.17 -6.03 10.38
N PRO A 230 9.84 -4.90 10.09
CA PRO A 230 11.31 -4.86 10.12
C PRO A 230 11.87 -4.94 11.55
N THR A 231 13.20 -4.96 11.63
CA THR A 231 13.93 -4.78 12.89
C THR A 231 13.60 -3.41 13.49
N VAL A 232 13.37 -3.35 14.81
CA VAL A 232 13.11 -2.08 15.51
C VAL A 232 14.24 -1.09 15.24
N GLY A 233 13.87 0.13 14.85
CA GLY A 233 14.80 1.19 14.48
C GLY A 233 15.25 1.18 13.03
N LEU A 234 14.90 0.17 12.22
CA LEU A 234 15.25 0.20 10.79
C LEU A 234 14.51 1.31 10.04
N THR A 235 13.28 1.60 10.47
CA THR A 235 12.43 2.72 10.03
C THR A 235 12.21 3.68 11.19
N SER A 236 12.20 4.99 10.90
CA SER A 236 11.94 6.03 11.90
C SER A 236 10.53 5.96 12.50
N ARG A 237 10.43 6.20 13.81
CA ARG A 237 9.15 6.32 14.53
C ARG A 237 8.78 7.77 14.84
N ALA A 238 9.60 8.73 14.42
CA ALA A 238 9.31 10.14 14.61
C ALA A 238 8.00 10.52 13.90
N GLY A 239 7.08 11.16 14.63
CA GLY A 239 5.76 11.53 14.12
C GLY A 239 4.74 10.39 14.06
N VAL A 240 4.98 9.29 14.78
CA VAL A 240 4.03 8.16 14.90
C VAL A 240 3.52 8.09 16.33
N ILE A 241 2.21 7.90 16.51
CA ILE A 241 1.62 7.56 17.81
C ILE A 241 2.00 6.09 18.11
N ILE A 242 2.93 5.91 19.05
CA ILE A 242 3.52 4.62 19.42
C ILE A 242 2.98 4.07 20.75
N ILE A 243 3.04 2.75 20.93
CA ILE A 243 2.79 2.07 22.20
C ILE A 243 4.10 1.87 22.96
N SER A 244 5.11 1.25 22.31
CA SER A 244 6.35 0.85 22.98
C SER A 244 7.59 1.27 22.20
N PRO A 245 8.48 2.09 22.78
CA PRO A 245 9.74 2.43 22.13
C PRO A 245 10.70 1.23 22.00
N ARG A 246 10.38 0.06 22.58
CA ARG A 246 11.22 -1.15 22.45
C ARG A 246 10.75 -2.09 21.35
N MET A 247 9.50 -1.99 20.92
CA MET A 247 8.86 -2.96 20.04
C MET A 247 8.30 -2.32 18.78
N ASP A 248 7.87 -1.06 18.86
CA ASP A 248 7.23 -0.38 17.76
C ASP A 248 8.17 -0.22 16.57
N THR A 249 7.66 -0.61 15.40
CA THR A 249 8.27 -0.34 14.11
C THR A 249 7.20 -0.07 13.06
N ILE A 250 7.58 0.65 12.01
CA ILE A 250 6.73 0.92 10.86
C ILE A 250 7.15 -0.07 9.78
N GLY A 251 6.19 -0.64 9.08
CA GLY A 251 6.46 -1.63 8.04
C GLY A 251 5.40 -1.59 6.94
N THR A 252 5.45 -2.59 6.08
CA THR A 252 4.73 -2.62 4.80
C THR A 252 3.76 -3.80 4.78
N VAL A 253 2.68 -3.68 4.00
CA VAL A 253 1.62 -4.71 3.89
C VAL A 253 1.37 -5.14 2.44
N SER A 254 1.97 -4.47 1.43
CA SER A 254 2.01 -4.88 0.02
C SER A 254 3.25 -4.32 -0.69
N ASP A 255 3.69 -4.95 -1.79
CA ASP A 255 4.94 -4.68 -2.54
C ASP A 255 6.13 -4.36 -1.63
N ALA A 256 6.26 -5.24 -0.64
CA ALA A 256 6.82 -4.93 0.66
C ALA A 256 8.30 -4.50 0.61
N VAL A 257 9.06 -4.98 -0.38
CA VAL A 257 10.50 -4.71 -0.52
C VAL A 257 10.78 -3.31 -1.06
N HIS A 258 10.11 -2.88 -2.13
CA HIS A 258 10.31 -1.54 -2.71
C HIS A 258 9.91 -0.45 -1.70
N VAL A 259 8.80 -0.70 -0.99
CA VAL A 259 8.29 0.24 0.02
C VAL A 259 9.20 0.25 1.25
N LEU A 260 9.68 -0.90 1.71
CA LEU A 260 10.63 -0.96 2.83
C LEU A 260 11.90 -0.18 2.50
N GLU A 261 12.47 -0.39 1.31
CA GLU A 261 13.67 0.30 0.85
C GLU A 261 13.51 1.82 0.85
N ALA A 262 12.33 2.32 0.44
CA ALA A 262 12.03 3.74 0.50
C ALA A 262 11.99 4.28 1.94
N MET A 263 11.63 3.46 2.94
CA MET A 263 11.37 3.92 4.31
C MET A 263 12.56 3.78 5.27
N VAL A 264 13.52 2.90 4.98
CA VAL A 264 14.63 2.64 5.92
C VAL A 264 15.57 3.85 6.05
N GLY A 265 16.27 3.94 7.19
CA GLY A 265 17.40 4.85 7.34
C GLY A 265 17.45 5.59 8.67
N TYR A 266 18.61 6.21 8.92
CA TYR A 266 18.85 7.05 10.08
C TYR A 266 17.95 8.28 10.07
N ASP A 267 17.26 8.56 11.18
CA ASP A 267 16.48 9.78 11.39
C ASP A 267 16.97 10.47 12.67
N PRO A 268 17.45 11.72 12.61
CA PRO A 268 17.90 12.44 13.79
C PRO A 268 16.79 12.65 14.84
N ARG A 269 15.51 12.66 14.44
CA ARG A 269 14.37 12.76 15.38
C ARG A 269 14.06 11.44 16.08
N ASP A 270 14.63 10.34 15.60
CA ASP A 270 14.55 9.01 16.21
C ASP A 270 15.96 8.38 16.25
N ALA A 271 16.95 9.19 16.63
CA ALA A 271 18.35 8.79 16.53
C ALA A 271 18.66 7.59 17.42
N GLU A 272 18.00 7.47 18.57
CA GLU A 272 18.25 6.39 19.51
C GLU A 272 17.91 5.01 18.93
N ALA A 273 16.78 4.88 18.24
CA ALA A 273 16.46 3.61 17.58
C ALA A 273 17.18 3.45 16.24
N THR A 274 17.29 4.51 15.44
CA THR A 274 17.73 4.37 14.05
C THR A 274 19.24 4.32 13.85
N ARG A 275 20.04 4.81 14.80
CA ARG A 275 21.51 4.90 14.67
C ARG A 275 22.18 3.55 14.46
N MET A 276 21.75 2.50 15.16
CA MET A 276 22.36 1.18 15.03
C MET A 276 21.78 0.40 13.85
N ALA A 277 20.46 0.33 13.76
CA ALA A 277 19.78 -0.43 12.71
C ALA A 277 20.14 0.06 11.29
N SER A 278 20.32 1.37 11.10
CA SER A 278 20.70 1.94 9.80
C SER A 278 22.06 1.45 9.27
N ARG A 279 22.96 0.98 10.15
CA ARG A 279 24.27 0.41 9.74
C ARG A 279 24.14 -0.94 9.04
N TYR A 280 23.01 -1.61 9.24
CA TYR A 280 22.71 -2.91 8.63
C TYR A 280 21.88 -2.80 7.35
N ILE A 281 21.62 -1.58 6.88
CA ILE A 281 20.99 -1.37 5.57
C ILE A 281 21.98 -1.83 4.50
N PRO A 282 21.61 -2.77 3.62
CA PRO A 282 22.47 -3.26 2.55
C PRO A 282 22.85 -2.12 1.59
N LYS A 283 24.13 -2.04 1.19
CA LYS A 283 24.61 -1.00 0.26
C LYS A 283 23.90 -0.99 -1.10
N GLY A 284 23.41 -2.14 -1.56
CA GLY A 284 22.65 -2.30 -2.81
C GLY A 284 21.13 -2.33 -2.62
N GLY A 285 20.62 -1.90 -1.47
CA GLY A 285 19.19 -1.95 -1.16
C GLY A 285 18.67 -3.34 -0.82
N TYR A 286 17.37 -3.46 -0.53
CA TYR A 286 16.71 -4.75 -0.31
C TYR A 286 16.25 -5.39 -1.61
N GLY A 287 16.04 -4.62 -2.68
CA GLY A 287 15.64 -5.13 -4.00
C GLY A 287 16.59 -6.21 -4.53
N GLN A 288 17.89 -6.14 -4.21
CA GLN A 288 18.88 -7.14 -4.59
C GLN A 288 18.58 -8.57 -4.08
N PHE A 289 17.71 -8.72 -3.09
CA PHE A 289 17.34 -10.02 -2.51
C PHE A 289 16.05 -10.61 -3.10
N LEU A 290 15.41 -9.94 -4.07
CA LEU A 290 14.32 -10.51 -4.86
C LEU A 290 14.88 -11.56 -5.84
N ASN A 291 15.15 -12.76 -5.31
CA ASN A 291 15.76 -13.86 -6.04
C ASN A 291 14.84 -15.08 -6.02
N ILE A 292 14.44 -15.56 -7.20
CA ILE A 292 13.59 -16.74 -7.37
C ILE A 292 14.21 -18.01 -6.77
N ASP A 293 15.54 -18.10 -6.77
CA ASP A 293 16.32 -19.19 -6.17
C ASP A 293 16.78 -18.89 -4.74
N GLY A 294 16.20 -17.88 -4.09
CA GLY A 294 16.67 -17.35 -2.79
C GLY A 294 16.76 -18.38 -1.67
N LEU A 295 15.95 -19.45 -1.73
CA LEU A 295 15.95 -20.55 -0.76
C LEU A 295 17.04 -21.61 -1.01
N ARG A 296 17.68 -21.62 -2.19
CA ARG A 296 18.71 -22.61 -2.52
C ARG A 296 19.86 -22.54 -1.51
N GLY A 297 20.18 -23.68 -0.91
CA GLY A 297 21.22 -23.83 0.11
C GLY A 297 20.90 -23.20 1.48
N LYS A 298 19.68 -22.69 1.70
CA LYS A 298 19.29 -22.13 3.01
C LYS A 298 18.90 -23.23 3.99
N ARG A 299 19.12 -22.97 5.27
CA ARG A 299 18.67 -23.81 6.38
C ARG A 299 17.54 -23.09 7.10
N VAL A 300 16.35 -23.71 7.13
CA VAL A 300 15.16 -23.12 7.74
C VAL A 300 14.76 -23.94 8.98
N GLY A 301 14.66 -23.27 10.13
CA GLY A 301 14.14 -23.86 11.36
C GLY A 301 12.62 -23.80 11.39
N ILE A 302 11.96 -24.96 11.55
CA ILE A 302 10.49 -25.03 11.58
C ILE A 302 10.00 -25.13 13.02
N LEU A 303 9.23 -24.14 13.45
CA LEU A 303 8.49 -24.19 14.71
C LEU A 303 7.33 -25.18 14.54
N ARG A 304 7.30 -26.24 15.36
CA ARG A 304 6.30 -27.33 15.26
C ARG A 304 5.49 -27.44 16.56
N LYS A 305 5.73 -28.53 17.31
CA LYS A 305 4.97 -28.90 18.51
C LYS A 305 4.98 -27.75 19.52
N ASP A 306 3.81 -27.45 20.06
CA ASP A 306 3.54 -26.40 21.06
C ASP A 306 3.63 -24.94 20.59
N PHE A 307 4.09 -24.67 19.36
CA PHE A 307 4.04 -23.34 18.77
C PHE A 307 2.81 -23.15 17.87
N PHE A 308 2.54 -24.13 16.99
CA PHE A 308 1.33 -24.17 16.18
C PHE A 308 0.52 -25.43 16.51
N ARG A 309 -0.78 -25.26 16.81
CA ARG A 309 -1.72 -26.35 17.05
C ARG A 309 -2.85 -26.26 16.03
N PHE A 310 -2.76 -27.10 15.01
CA PHE A 310 -3.84 -27.28 14.04
C PHE A 310 -4.69 -28.48 14.45
N ALA A 311 -6.01 -28.39 14.24
CA ALA A 311 -6.86 -29.56 14.44
C ALA A 311 -6.46 -30.65 13.43
N PRO A 312 -6.37 -31.93 13.83
CA PRO A 312 -6.04 -33.02 12.92
C PRO A 312 -6.97 -33.06 11.71
N GLY A 313 -6.41 -33.14 10.51
CA GLY A 313 -7.14 -33.15 9.25
C GLY A 313 -7.66 -31.79 8.78
N SER A 314 -7.39 -30.71 9.51
CA SER A 314 -7.83 -29.34 9.15
C SER A 314 -7.21 -28.85 7.84
N ILE A 315 -7.78 -27.80 7.25
CA ILE A 315 -7.20 -27.15 6.06
C ILE A 315 -5.86 -26.51 6.42
N GLN A 316 -5.76 -25.90 7.61
CA GLN A 316 -4.56 -25.25 8.11
C GLN A 316 -3.40 -26.25 8.24
N GLU A 317 -3.64 -27.44 8.80
CA GLU A 317 -2.61 -28.48 8.87
C GLU A 317 -2.11 -28.90 7.47
N LYS A 318 -3.04 -29.08 6.52
CA LYS A 318 -2.70 -29.43 5.13
C LYS A 318 -1.88 -28.35 4.45
N VAL A 319 -2.36 -27.09 4.48
CA VAL A 319 -1.66 -25.94 3.88
C VAL A 319 -0.28 -25.74 4.49
N PHE A 320 -0.15 -25.85 5.82
CA PHE A 320 1.14 -25.75 6.51
C PHE A 320 2.11 -26.84 6.05
N ARG A 321 1.63 -28.08 5.88
CA ARG A 321 2.44 -29.18 5.35
C ARG A 321 2.85 -28.95 3.90
N ASP A 322 1.92 -28.53 3.05
CA ASP A 322 2.15 -28.33 1.62
C ASP A 322 3.15 -27.19 1.40
N HIS A 323 3.08 -26.11 2.19
CA HIS A 323 4.05 -25.03 2.16
C HIS A 323 5.49 -25.49 2.43
N PHE A 324 5.69 -26.49 3.30
CA PHE A 324 7.03 -27.07 3.49
C PHE A 324 7.53 -27.82 2.26
N ASN A 325 6.64 -28.47 1.52
CA ASN A 325 7.04 -29.16 0.31
C ASN A 325 7.43 -28.16 -0.78
N THR A 326 6.77 -27.00 -0.83
CA THR A 326 7.17 -25.88 -1.71
C THR A 326 8.52 -25.28 -1.35
N MET A 327 8.87 -25.19 -0.05
CA MET A 327 10.14 -24.61 0.39
C MET A 327 11.36 -25.54 0.26
N ARG A 328 11.15 -26.85 0.07
CA ARG A 328 12.22 -27.85 -0.04
C ARG A 328 12.72 -27.99 -1.47
#